data_AF-A0A0B1RZ89-F1
#
_entry.id   AF-A0A0B1RZ89-F1
#
_cell.length_a   1.000
_cell.length_b   1.000
_cell.length_c   1.000
_cell.angle_alpha   90.00
_cell.angle_beta   90.00
_cell.angle_gamma   90.00
#
_symmetry.space_group_name_H-M   'P 1'
#
loop_
_entity.id
_entity.type
_entity.pdbx_description
1 polymer ?
#
loop_
_entity_poly.entity_id
_entity_poly.type
_entity_poly.pdbx_seq_one_letter_code
_entity_poly.pdbx_strand_id
1 'polypeptide(L)'
;MLVTACFLLVGLALASSTYIRPITKEEHERKVIDCPGIDNEHRQDLYENARYANFDYSLEWDCNLEASAKKSWETGKKQDPEAFELRVESSYFQNNEITPQLYLQTYPWWHNREQVRGFKKFGCHLGVVGDERVHRKFVILCHFK
;
A
#
# COMPACT_ATOMS: atom_id res chain seq x y z
N MET A 1 5.65 -51.69 -36.92
CA MET A 1 5.71 -50.22 -37.00
C MET A 1 5.04 -49.67 -35.75
N LEU A 2 5.84 -49.26 -34.76
CA LEU A 2 5.35 -48.66 -33.52
C LEU A 2 5.00 -47.20 -33.81
N VAL A 3 3.74 -46.81 -33.60
CA VAL A 3 3.30 -45.41 -33.70
C VAL A 3 3.42 -44.80 -32.31
N THR A 4 4.42 -43.93 -32.16
CA THR A 4 4.71 -43.17 -30.94
C THR A 4 3.65 -42.09 -30.74
N ALA A 5 2.81 -42.21 -29.71
CA ALA A 5 1.88 -41.16 -29.30
C ALA A 5 2.63 -40.13 -28.45
N CYS A 6 2.88 -38.95 -29.02
CA CYS A 6 3.31 -37.76 -28.29
C CYS A 6 2.15 -37.25 -27.42
N PHE A 7 2.18 -37.56 -26.12
CA PHE A 7 1.35 -36.86 -25.14
C PHE A 7 2.02 -35.53 -24.78
N LEU A 8 1.46 -34.44 -25.32
CA LEU A 8 1.71 -33.07 -24.88
C LEU A 8 1.18 -32.91 -23.44
N LEU A 9 2.10 -32.92 -22.47
CA LEU A 9 1.89 -32.43 -21.12
C LEU A 9 1.75 -30.91 -21.18
N VAL A 10 0.54 -30.41 -21.45
CA VAL A 10 0.20 -29.02 -21.13
C VAL A 10 -0.08 -28.98 -19.64
N GLY A 11 0.96 -28.65 -18.87
CA GLY A 11 0.83 -28.28 -17.48
C GLY A 11 -0.05 -27.03 -17.39
N LEU A 12 -1.31 -27.22 -16.99
CA LEU A 12 -2.10 -26.12 -16.45
C LEU A 12 -1.45 -25.71 -15.14
N ALA A 13 -0.61 -24.67 -15.24
CA ALA A 13 -0.20 -23.87 -14.11
C ALA A 13 -1.48 -23.44 -13.38
N LEU A 14 -1.68 -24.00 -12.19
CA LEU A 14 -2.59 -23.47 -11.20
C LEU A 14 -2.21 -22.00 -11.03
N ALA A 15 -3.06 -21.11 -11.54
CA ALA A 15 -3.07 -19.73 -11.11
C ALA A 15 -3.33 -19.77 -9.60
N SER A 16 -2.26 -19.75 -8.82
CA SER A 16 -2.29 -19.48 -7.40
C SER A 16 -2.74 -18.03 -7.26
N SER A 17 -4.06 -17.82 -7.40
CA SER A 17 -4.74 -16.66 -6.87
C SER A 17 -4.38 -16.65 -5.40
N THR A 18 -3.46 -15.77 -5.01
CA THR A 18 -3.17 -15.52 -3.62
C THR A 18 -4.45 -14.98 -3.02
N TYR A 19 -5.26 -15.88 -2.45
CA TYR A 19 -6.45 -15.53 -1.71
C TYR A 19 -6.00 -14.62 -0.58
N ILE A 20 -6.19 -13.32 -0.77
CA ILE A 20 -6.02 -12.32 0.29
C ILE A 20 -7.17 -12.60 1.25
N ARG A 21 -6.86 -13.30 2.35
CA ARG A 21 -7.84 -13.61 3.38
C ARG A 21 -8.40 -12.29 3.89
N PRO A 22 -9.73 -12.12 3.93
CA PRO A 22 -10.34 -10.93 4.51
C PRO A 22 -9.90 -10.82 5.98
N ILE A 23 -9.48 -9.62 6.36
CA ILE A 23 -8.99 -9.29 7.70
C ILE A 23 -10.13 -9.53 8.70
N THR A 24 -9.83 -10.23 9.80
CA THR A 24 -10.83 -10.45 10.85
C THR A 24 -11.04 -9.18 11.68
N LYS A 25 -12.22 -9.04 12.29
CA LYS A 25 -12.56 -7.88 13.13
C LYS A 25 -11.54 -7.68 14.28
N GLU A 26 -11.05 -8.77 14.87
CA GLU A 26 -10.05 -8.74 15.94
C GLU A 26 -8.64 -8.34 15.44
N GLU A 27 -8.34 -8.57 14.16
CA GLU A 27 -7.09 -8.10 13.54
C GLU A 27 -7.15 -6.61 13.20
N HIS A 28 -8.32 -6.13 12.78
CA HIS A 28 -8.60 -4.70 12.63
C HIS A 28 -8.54 -3.96 13.98
N GLU A 29 -8.88 -4.63 15.08
CA GLU A 29 -8.87 -4.10 16.45
C GLU A 29 -7.48 -4.11 17.13
N ARG A 30 -6.40 -4.55 16.44
CA ARG A 30 -5.03 -4.42 16.95
C ARG A 30 -4.66 -2.94 17.06
N LYS A 31 -4.42 -2.47 18.31
CA LYS A 31 -3.92 -1.14 18.72
C LYS A 31 -3.83 -0.14 17.57
N VAL A 32 -4.84 0.73 17.48
CA VAL A 32 -4.80 1.97 16.69
C VAL A 32 -3.43 2.60 16.93
N ILE A 33 -2.61 2.65 15.88
CA ILE A 33 -1.32 3.29 15.96
C ILE A 33 -1.61 4.76 16.25
N ASP A 34 -1.20 5.22 17.42
CA ASP A 34 -1.41 6.62 17.82
C ASP A 34 -0.14 7.41 17.55
N CYS A 35 -0.26 8.45 16.73
CA CYS A 35 0.78 9.42 16.48
C CYS A 35 0.30 10.79 16.97
N PRO A 36 0.68 11.18 18.20
CA PRO A 36 0.21 12.42 18.81
C PRO A 36 0.47 13.63 17.91
N GLY A 37 -0.58 14.42 17.66
CA GLY A 37 -0.50 15.64 16.85
C GLY A 37 -0.49 15.42 15.33
N ILE A 38 -0.64 14.18 14.86
CA ILE A 38 -0.80 13.86 13.44
C ILE A 38 -2.18 13.25 13.22
N ASP A 39 -3.06 14.01 12.58
CA ASP A 39 -4.37 13.51 12.16
C ASP A 39 -4.23 12.64 10.89
N ASN A 40 -4.68 11.39 10.99
CA ASN A 40 -4.65 10.41 9.90
C ASN A 40 -5.64 9.28 10.20
N GLU A 41 -6.87 9.45 9.72
CA GLU A 41 -7.94 8.46 9.88
C GLU A 41 -7.65 7.12 9.17
N HIS A 42 -6.70 7.09 8.23
CA HIS A 42 -6.36 5.92 7.43
C HIS A 42 -5.10 5.19 7.91
N ARG A 43 -4.53 5.59 9.06
CA ARG A 43 -3.24 5.06 9.52
C ARG A 43 -3.21 3.55 9.62
N GLN A 44 -4.26 2.96 10.21
CA GLN A 44 -4.35 1.51 10.37
C GLN A 44 -4.42 0.80 9.02
N ASP A 45 -5.25 1.29 8.10
CA ASP A 45 -5.36 0.74 6.74
C ASP A 45 -4.02 0.83 6.00
N LEU A 46 -3.32 1.97 6.09
CA LEU A 46 -1.99 2.16 5.50
C LEU A 46 -0.97 1.19 6.10
N TYR A 47 -0.95 1.04 7.43
CA TYR A 47 -0.04 0.13 8.11
C TYR A 47 -0.26 -1.31 7.66
N GLU A 48 -1.51 -1.76 7.70
CA GLU A 48 -1.84 -3.14 7.34
C GLU A 48 -1.48 -3.43 5.90
N ASN A 49 -1.73 -2.51 5.00
CA ASN A 49 -1.42 -2.70 3.61
C ASN A 49 0.09 -2.68 3.30
N ALA A 50 0.81 -1.70 3.84
CA ALA A 50 2.23 -1.54 3.57
C ALA A 50 3.09 -2.63 4.26
N ARG A 51 2.69 -3.13 5.44
CA ARG A 51 3.45 -4.21 6.10
C ARG A 51 3.42 -5.53 5.31
N TYR A 52 2.40 -5.78 4.47
CA TYR A 52 2.36 -6.91 3.52
C TYR A 52 3.33 -6.76 2.33
N ALA A 53 3.90 -5.57 2.15
CA ALA A 53 4.92 -5.33 1.14
C ALA A 53 6.33 -5.71 1.61
N ASN A 54 6.55 -6.03 2.89
CA ASN A 54 7.82 -6.59 3.35
C ASN A 54 7.65 -8.09 3.70
N PHE A 55 8.54 -8.94 3.17
CA PHE A 55 8.46 -10.40 3.27
C PHE A 55 8.53 -10.92 4.71
N ASP A 56 9.22 -10.18 5.58
CA ASP A 56 9.43 -10.55 6.98
C ASP A 56 8.35 -9.99 7.92
N TYR A 57 7.39 -9.21 7.39
CA TYR A 57 6.36 -8.53 8.17
C TYR A 57 6.92 -7.67 9.32
N SER A 58 8.20 -7.28 9.26
CA SER A 58 8.90 -6.61 10.35
C SER A 58 8.89 -5.07 10.20
N LEU A 59 8.05 -4.54 9.31
CA LEU A 59 7.92 -3.10 9.14
C LEU A 59 7.15 -2.50 10.31
N GLU A 60 7.80 -1.58 11.02
CA GLU A 60 7.21 -0.84 12.12
C GLU A 60 6.76 0.55 11.66
N TRP A 61 5.60 0.99 12.14
CA TRP A 61 5.17 2.36 11.89
C TRP A 61 6.00 3.35 12.71
N ASP A 62 6.49 4.41 12.07
CA ASP A 62 7.25 5.49 12.70
C ASP A 62 6.54 6.83 12.44
N CYS A 63 6.07 7.46 13.52
CA CYS A 63 5.32 8.71 13.47
C CYS A 63 6.14 9.88 12.89
N ASN A 64 7.48 9.87 13.00
CA ASN A 64 8.31 10.91 12.41
C ASN A 64 8.36 10.75 10.89
N LEU A 65 8.39 9.50 10.39
CA LEU A 65 8.31 9.22 8.96
C LEU A 65 6.93 9.57 8.40
N GLU A 66 5.86 9.35 9.16
CA GLU A 66 4.50 9.81 8.79
C GLU A 66 4.43 11.34 8.71
N ALA A 67 4.96 12.05 9.72
CA ALA A 67 5.02 13.51 9.72
C ALA A 67 5.82 14.04 8.52
N SER A 68 6.96 13.39 8.23
CA SER A 68 7.80 13.71 7.08
C SER A 68 7.04 13.52 5.77
N ALA A 69 6.38 12.37 5.58
CA ALA A 69 5.58 12.09 4.39
C ALA A 69 4.43 13.10 4.23
N LYS A 70 3.68 13.39 5.30
CA LYS A 70 2.60 14.41 5.29
C LYS A 70 3.13 15.78 4.88
N LYS A 71 4.23 16.23 5.46
CA LYS A 71 4.83 17.52 5.13
C LYS A 71 5.42 17.53 3.71
N SER A 72 5.94 16.40 3.23
CA SER A 72 6.36 16.24 1.83
C SER A 72 5.22 16.37 0.85
N TRP A 73 4.06 15.80 1.19
CA TRP A 73 2.84 15.97 0.44
C TRP A 73 2.40 17.44 0.39
N GLU A 74 2.28 18.09 1.54
CA GLU A 74 1.79 19.47 1.67
C GLU A 74 2.67 20.49 0.94
N THR A 75 3.99 20.27 0.96
CA THR A 75 4.97 21.22 0.40
C THR A 75 5.42 20.88 -1.01
N GLY A 76 5.12 19.67 -1.50
CA GLY A 76 5.67 19.12 -2.74
C GLY A 76 7.18 18.90 -2.73
N LYS A 77 7.83 18.94 -1.55
CA LYS A 77 9.28 18.78 -1.38
C LYS A 77 9.59 17.65 -0.42
N LYS A 78 10.51 16.77 -0.80
CA LYS A 78 11.02 15.69 0.08
C LYS A 78 11.61 16.30 1.37
N GLN A 79 11.07 15.91 2.52
CA GLN A 79 11.40 16.51 3.83
C GLN A 79 12.57 15.81 4.51
N ASP A 80 12.57 14.47 4.51
CA ASP A 80 13.68 13.66 5.01
C ASP A 80 14.53 13.20 3.81
N PRO A 81 15.73 13.77 3.59
CA PRO A 81 16.54 13.43 2.42
C PRO A 81 17.06 11.99 2.46
N GLU A 82 17.23 11.42 3.65
CA GLU A 82 17.76 10.08 3.88
C GLU A 82 16.67 9.00 3.79
N ALA A 83 15.40 9.35 3.99
CA ALA A 83 14.31 8.41 3.82
C ALA A 83 14.15 8.01 2.35
N PHE A 84 13.87 6.74 2.07
CA PHE A 84 13.38 6.35 0.75
C PHE A 84 11.92 6.79 0.62
N GLU A 85 11.58 7.50 -0.46
CA GLU A 85 10.22 7.98 -0.70
C GLU A 85 9.55 7.11 -1.77
N LEU A 86 8.47 6.42 -1.39
CA LEU A 86 7.59 5.72 -2.31
C LEU A 86 6.33 6.56 -2.52
N ARG A 87 6.03 6.87 -3.78
CA ARG A 87 4.82 7.56 -4.19
C ARG A 87 3.97 6.65 -5.05
N VAL A 88 2.78 6.34 -4.55
CA VAL A 88 1.81 5.46 -5.21
C VAL A 88 0.59 6.28 -5.57
N GLU A 89 0.24 6.28 -6.85
CA GLU A 89 -0.81 7.13 -7.38
C GLU A 89 -1.91 6.28 -8.02
N SER A 90 -3.17 6.61 -7.72
CA SER A 90 -4.30 6.04 -8.42
C SER A 90 -4.46 6.66 -9.81
N SER A 91 -5.24 6.02 -10.68
CA SER A 91 -5.86 6.72 -11.81
C SER A 91 -6.86 7.76 -11.32
N TYR A 92 -7.28 8.68 -12.20
CA TYR A 92 -8.41 9.56 -11.92
C TYR A 92 -9.69 8.74 -11.98
N PHE A 93 -10.47 8.78 -10.90
CA PHE A 93 -11.80 8.18 -10.86
C PHE A 93 -12.83 9.21 -11.29
N GLN A 94 -13.71 8.82 -12.23
CA GLN A 94 -14.91 9.59 -12.55
C GLN A 94 -15.99 9.19 -11.54
N ASN A 95 -16.63 10.18 -10.92
CA ASN A 95 -17.64 10.01 -9.86
C ASN A 95 -17.10 9.44 -8.54
N ASN A 96 -17.82 9.71 -7.45
CA ASN A 96 -17.45 9.40 -6.07
C ASN A 96 -17.55 7.91 -5.68
N GLU A 97 -17.38 6.99 -6.64
CA GLU A 97 -17.55 5.55 -6.40
C GLU A 97 -16.40 4.94 -5.59
N ILE A 98 -15.15 5.38 -5.78
CA ILE A 98 -13.97 4.80 -5.10
C ILE A 98 -13.55 5.63 -3.90
N THR A 99 -13.93 5.25 -2.68
CA THR A 99 -13.52 5.99 -1.47
C THR A 99 -12.02 5.80 -1.15
N PRO A 100 -11.42 6.70 -0.35
CA PRO A 100 -10.07 6.51 0.20
C PRO A 100 -9.86 5.12 0.83
N GLN A 101 -10.81 4.69 1.67
CA GLN A 101 -10.76 3.39 2.34
C GLN A 101 -10.77 2.23 1.33
N LEU A 102 -11.66 2.28 0.33
CA LEU A 102 -11.73 1.23 -0.69
C LEU A 102 -10.45 1.18 -1.53
N TYR A 103 -9.87 2.33 -1.86
CA TYR A 103 -8.60 2.40 -2.58
C TYR A 103 -7.47 1.74 -1.78
N LEU A 104 -7.35 2.04 -0.49
CA LEU A 104 -6.33 1.44 0.36
C LEU A 104 -6.48 -0.08 0.45
N GLN A 105 -7.70 -0.57 0.68
CA GLN A 105 -7.99 -2.00 0.81
C GLN A 105 -7.75 -2.81 -0.47
N THR A 106 -7.86 -2.17 -1.64
CA THR A 106 -7.76 -2.84 -2.94
C THR A 106 -6.42 -2.65 -3.64
N TYR A 107 -5.60 -1.69 -3.18
CA TYR A 107 -4.35 -1.40 -3.85
C TYR A 107 -3.38 -2.61 -3.79
N PRO A 108 -2.85 -3.07 -4.93
CA PRO A 108 -1.95 -4.23 -4.99
C PRO A 108 -0.53 -3.89 -4.50
N TRP A 109 -0.35 -3.76 -3.18
CA TRP A 109 0.93 -3.40 -2.54
C TRP A 109 2.11 -4.31 -2.88
N TRP A 110 1.83 -5.53 -3.32
CA TRP A 110 2.85 -6.49 -3.74
C TRP A 110 3.73 -5.98 -4.89
N HIS A 111 3.24 -5.07 -5.75
CA HIS A 111 4.05 -4.47 -6.83
C HIS A 111 5.23 -3.64 -6.32
N ASN A 112 5.15 -3.13 -5.08
CA ASN A 112 6.20 -2.29 -4.49
C ASN A 112 7.15 -3.08 -3.57
N ARG A 113 6.97 -4.41 -3.45
CA ARG A 113 7.72 -5.27 -2.53
C ARG A 113 9.23 -5.10 -2.64
N GLU A 114 9.79 -5.24 -3.84
CA GLU A 114 11.24 -5.16 -4.02
C GLU A 114 11.78 -3.75 -3.75
N GLN A 115 10.96 -2.70 -3.93
CA GLN A 115 11.36 -1.32 -3.64
C GLN A 115 11.43 -1.03 -2.15
N VAL A 116 10.57 -1.67 -1.34
CA VAL A 116 10.51 -1.44 0.10
C VAL A 116 11.20 -2.55 0.91
N ARG A 117 11.83 -3.51 0.22
CA ARG A 117 12.51 -4.63 0.83
C ARG A 117 13.72 -4.15 1.64
N GLY A 118 13.81 -4.62 2.88
CA GLY A 118 14.97 -4.38 3.75
C GLY A 118 14.83 -3.17 4.68
N PHE A 119 13.87 -2.27 4.42
CA PHE A 119 13.52 -1.23 5.40
C PHE A 119 12.87 -1.84 6.64
N LYS A 120 13.01 -1.14 7.77
CA LYS A 120 12.50 -1.59 9.07
C LYS A 120 11.43 -0.68 9.60
N LYS A 121 11.42 0.59 9.19
CA LYS A 121 10.47 1.59 9.62
C LYS A 121 9.85 2.29 8.45
N PHE A 122 8.60 2.69 8.62
CA PHE A 122 7.91 3.47 7.61
C PHE A 122 6.82 4.35 8.22
N GLY A 123 6.41 5.37 7.48
CA GLY A 123 5.22 6.13 7.78
C GLY A 123 4.63 6.68 6.50
N CYS A 124 3.30 6.69 6.41
CA CYS A 124 2.58 7.04 5.19
C CYS A 124 1.51 8.10 5.41
N HIS A 125 1.27 8.90 4.39
CA HIS A 125 0.17 9.85 4.29
C HIS A 125 -0.64 9.57 3.03
N LEU A 126 -1.98 9.62 3.14
CA LEU A 126 -2.88 9.57 2.00
C LEU A 126 -3.32 11.00 1.64
N GLY A 127 -2.89 11.46 0.46
CA GLY A 127 -3.32 12.70 -0.14
C GLY A 127 -4.44 12.50 -1.17
N VAL A 128 -5.25 13.53 -1.36
CA VAL A 128 -6.29 13.59 -2.40
C VAL A 128 -6.00 14.76 -3.33
N VAL A 129 -6.01 14.52 -4.64
CA VAL A 129 -5.91 15.54 -5.69
C VAL A 129 -7.20 15.59 -6.49
N GLY A 130 -7.67 16.79 -6.79
CA GLY A 130 -8.83 17.03 -7.64
C GLY A 130 -10.06 17.46 -6.85
N ASP A 131 -11.20 17.53 -7.55
CA ASP A 131 -12.50 17.92 -7.00
C ASP A 131 -13.38 16.67 -6.92
N GLU A 132 -13.96 16.42 -5.74
CA GLU A 132 -14.91 15.34 -5.48
C GLU A 132 -16.07 15.28 -6.48
N ARG A 133 -16.38 16.39 -7.16
CA ARG A 133 -17.50 16.49 -8.10
C ARG A 133 -17.15 16.08 -9.53
N VAL A 134 -15.88 15.95 -9.88
CA VAL A 134 -15.45 15.76 -11.28
C VAL A 134 -14.46 14.62 -11.42
N HIS A 135 -13.26 14.77 -10.85
CA HIS A 135 -12.20 13.78 -10.89
C HIS A 135 -11.41 13.83 -9.59
N ARG A 136 -11.26 12.68 -8.94
CA ARG A 136 -10.37 12.53 -7.78
C ARG A 136 -9.27 11.51 -8.05
N LYS A 137 -8.11 11.78 -7.48
CA LYS A 137 -6.94 10.93 -7.50
C LYS A 137 -6.42 10.80 -6.08
N PHE A 138 -6.16 9.57 -5.67
CA PHE A 138 -5.55 9.26 -4.38
C PHE A 138 -4.06 9.06 -4.55
N VAL A 139 -3.29 9.62 -3.62
CA VAL A 139 -1.83 9.48 -3.61
C VAL A 139 -1.41 9.00 -2.23
N ILE A 140 -0.87 7.80 -2.17
CA ILE A 140 -0.21 7.30 -0.97
C ILE A 140 1.26 7.70 -1.08
N LEU A 141 1.74 8.49 -0.12
CA LEU A 141 3.13 8.87 0.00
C LEU A 141 3.70 8.24 1.27
N CYS A 142 4.72 7.41 1.13
CA CYS A 142 5.35 6.72 2.23
C CYS A 142 6.84 7.03 2.28
N HIS A 143 7.37 7.22 3.48
CA HIS A 143 8.80 7.33 3.74
C HIS A 143 9.28 6.09 4.49
N PHE A 144 10.42 5.53 4.08
CA PHE A 144 10.99 4.30 4.63
C PHE A 144 12.44 4.50 5.11
N LYS A 145 12.80 3.83 6.21
CA LYS A 145 14.16 3.75 6.76
C LYS A 145 14.49 2.35 7.30
#